data_AF-A0A1A0V7Q2-F1
#
_entry.id   AF-A0A1A0V7Q2-F1
#
_cell.length_a   1.000
_cell.length_b   1.000
_cell.length_c   1.000
_cell.angle_alpha   90.00
_cell.angle_beta   90.00
_cell.angle_gamma   90.00
#
_symmetry.space_group_name_H-M   'P 1'
#
loop_
_entity.id
_entity.type
_entity.pdbx_description
1 polymer ?
#
loop_
_entity_poly.entity_id
_entity_poly.type
_entity_poly.pdbx_seq_one_letter_code
_entity_poly.pdbx_strand_id
1 'polypeptide(L)'
;MRDAQSLIWAVEGLNVAVPQQLSNLCKNYEILTQPAGSQDPARTIVDAAIAGELTEGKIDELCTAAAAQTSVAEYRSTLARKSERLFLKRFHDALTEGEGDVILDGLRPLFDGAADKLRQALDVVDTSATDEALVTSASTKELNAWRSLPDLLHRLNQVAAIAASFGINSGTFPLIDNPRDRDITLKGNTRPLDDRAVMCAANDIHAGTAIFANPHPVGDVRTSPWLRVTPKLHTLDEARERVRAWAEEAWAGLDAVRSKTYSTINGELVEDTRVNPFRINEPV
;
A
#
# COMPACT_ATOMS: atom_id res chain seq x y z
N MET A 1 3.91 2.03 13.34
CA MET A 1 4.16 0.57 13.12
C MET A 1 2.91 -0.24 12.80
N ARG A 2 1.71 0.16 13.25
CA ARG A 2 0.45 -0.55 12.93
C ARG A 2 0.25 -0.78 11.44
N ASP A 3 0.50 0.22 10.61
CA ASP A 3 0.33 0.11 9.16
C ASP A 3 1.27 -0.91 8.51
N ALA A 4 2.51 -1.03 9.03
CA ALA A 4 3.47 -2.03 8.57
C ALA A 4 3.00 -3.45 8.90
N GLN A 5 2.43 -3.64 10.10
CA GLN A 5 1.81 -4.92 10.49
C GLN A 5 0.58 -5.23 9.63
N SER A 6 -0.28 -4.24 9.36
CA SER A 6 -1.45 -4.40 8.49
C SER A 6 -1.04 -4.85 7.08
N LEU A 7 0.03 -4.28 6.52
CA LEU A 7 0.55 -4.71 5.21
C LEU A 7 1.03 -6.17 5.25
N ILE A 8 1.83 -6.54 6.27
CA ILE A 8 2.31 -7.92 6.45
C ILE A 8 1.13 -8.89 6.54
N TRP A 9 0.14 -8.60 7.39
CA TRP A 9 -1.03 -9.45 7.55
C TRP A 9 -1.87 -9.57 6.27
N ALA A 10 -1.97 -8.50 5.48
CA ALA A 10 -2.68 -8.55 4.20
C ALA A 10 -1.98 -9.47 3.20
N VAL A 11 -0.64 -9.43 3.14
CA VAL A 11 0.17 -10.29 2.27
C VAL A 11 0.11 -11.76 2.74
N GLU A 12 0.32 -11.99 4.04
CA GLU A 12 0.22 -13.33 4.65
C GLU A 12 -1.19 -13.94 4.50
N GLY A 13 -2.24 -13.11 4.60
CA GLY A 13 -3.63 -13.53 4.41
C GLY A 13 -3.94 -14.04 3.00
N LEU A 14 -3.11 -13.69 2.02
CA LEU A 14 -3.17 -14.24 0.66
C LEU A 14 -2.26 -15.46 0.45
N ASN A 15 -1.64 -15.96 1.52
CA ASN A 15 -0.63 -17.03 1.54
C ASN A 15 0.61 -16.68 0.70
N VAL A 16 0.96 -15.39 0.62
CA VAL A 16 2.19 -14.93 -0.01
C VAL A 16 3.28 -14.77 1.05
N ALA A 17 4.49 -15.23 0.74
CA ALA A 17 5.62 -15.11 1.65
C ALA A 17 6.02 -13.64 1.79
N VAL A 18 6.05 -13.15 3.02
CA VAL A 18 6.54 -11.80 3.33
C VAL A 18 8.07 -11.82 3.41
N PRO A 19 8.76 -10.82 2.84
CA PRO A 19 10.20 -10.71 2.99
C PRO A 19 10.67 -10.76 4.44
N GLN A 20 11.74 -11.52 4.68
CA GLN A 20 12.24 -11.76 6.03
C GLN A 20 12.66 -10.47 6.73
N GLN A 21 13.24 -9.52 6.00
CA GLN A 21 13.65 -8.23 6.54
C GLN A 21 12.47 -7.44 7.11
N LEU A 22 11.35 -7.37 6.37
CA LEU A 22 10.13 -6.68 6.79
C LEU A 22 9.50 -7.35 8.01
N SER A 23 9.40 -8.69 8.00
CA SER A 23 8.85 -9.43 9.12
C SER A 23 9.70 -9.30 10.39
N ASN A 24 11.03 -9.29 10.26
CA ASN A 24 11.95 -9.08 11.38
C ASN A 24 11.78 -7.70 12.01
N LEU A 25 11.60 -6.64 11.21
CA LEU A 25 11.39 -5.28 11.72
C LEU A 25 10.12 -5.20 12.58
N CYS A 26 9.01 -5.77 12.10
CA CYS A 26 7.75 -5.81 12.86
C CYS A 26 7.86 -6.67 14.12
N LYS A 27 8.43 -7.88 14.02
CA LYS A 27 8.61 -8.79 15.17
C LYS A 27 9.51 -8.20 16.24
N ASN A 28 10.62 -7.56 15.87
CA ASN A 28 11.55 -6.97 16.83
C ASN A 28 10.96 -5.72 17.49
N TYR A 29 10.18 -4.92 16.78
CA TYR A 29 9.42 -3.84 17.39
C TYR A 29 8.37 -4.37 18.38
N GLU A 30 7.66 -5.43 18.00
CA GLU A 30 6.69 -6.08 18.89
C GLU A 30 7.38 -6.58 20.17
N ILE A 31 8.49 -7.30 20.04
CA ILE A 31 9.33 -7.70 21.17
C ILE A 31 9.65 -6.45 21.99
N LEU A 32 10.19 -5.37 21.41
CA LEU A 32 10.52 -4.16 22.18
C LEU A 32 9.33 -3.60 22.96
N THR A 33 8.11 -3.64 22.39
CA THR A 33 6.88 -3.13 23.01
C THR A 33 6.23 -4.07 24.02
N GLN A 34 6.64 -5.34 24.10
CA GLN A 34 6.04 -6.28 25.04
C GLN A 34 6.20 -5.78 26.49
N PRO A 35 5.11 -5.83 27.28
CA PRO A 35 5.17 -5.43 28.67
C PRO A 35 6.17 -6.33 29.40
N ALA A 36 7.13 -5.71 30.10
CA ALA A 36 7.98 -6.45 31.02
C ALA A 36 7.13 -6.92 32.19
N GLY A 37 7.34 -8.16 32.65
CA GLY A 37 6.73 -8.62 33.89
C GLY A 37 7.18 -7.73 35.05
N SER A 38 6.23 -7.11 35.74
CA SER A 38 6.49 -6.44 37.01
C SER A 38 6.17 -7.42 38.14
N GLN A 39 7.15 -7.70 39.01
CA GLN A 39 6.89 -8.42 40.25
C GLN A 39 6.57 -7.41 41.35
N ASP A 40 5.34 -7.46 41.87
CA ASP A 40 4.98 -6.80 43.12
C ASP A 40 5.54 -7.61 44.29
N PRO A 41 6.51 -7.09 45.05
CA PRO A 41 7.14 -7.83 46.14
C PRO A 41 6.22 -7.99 47.35
N ALA A 42 5.06 -7.30 47.41
CA ALA A 42 4.19 -7.28 48.59
C ALA A 42 3.78 -8.66 49.08
N ARG A 43 3.42 -9.58 48.18
CA ARG A 43 3.08 -10.97 48.56
C ARG A 43 4.28 -11.70 49.15
N THR A 44 5.43 -11.61 48.51
CA THR A 44 6.67 -12.24 49.00
C THR A 44 7.12 -11.68 50.35
N ILE A 45 6.92 -10.38 50.59
CA ILE A 45 7.18 -9.73 51.88
C ILE A 45 6.24 -10.29 52.96
N VAL A 46 4.94 -10.39 52.66
CA VAL A 46 3.94 -10.94 53.59
C VAL A 46 4.22 -12.42 53.90
N ASP A 47 4.57 -13.22 52.88
CA ASP A 47 4.91 -14.64 53.05
C ASP A 47 6.17 -14.81 53.92
N ALA A 48 7.21 -14.00 53.70
CA ALA A 48 8.42 -14.01 54.52
C ALA A 48 8.15 -13.55 55.97
N ALA A 49 7.19 -12.64 56.18
CA ALA A 49 6.76 -12.22 57.50
C ALA A 49 6.08 -13.37 58.25
N ILE A 50 5.19 -14.12 57.58
CA ILE A 50 4.50 -15.29 58.15
C ILE A 50 5.50 -16.41 58.50
N ALA A 51 6.52 -16.61 57.67
CA ALA A 51 7.57 -17.59 57.91
C ALA A 51 8.56 -17.22 59.03
N GLY A 52 8.52 -15.97 59.53
CA GLY A 52 9.48 -15.47 60.51
C GLY A 52 10.87 -15.19 59.93
N GLU A 53 10.99 -15.12 58.60
CA GLU A 53 12.25 -14.92 57.85
C GLU A 53 12.44 -13.48 57.39
N LEU A 54 11.49 -12.59 57.69
CA LEU A 54 11.55 -11.20 57.29
C LEU A 54 12.62 -10.44 58.08
N THR A 55 13.57 -9.86 57.36
CA THR A 55 14.62 -8.99 57.88
C THR A 55 14.66 -7.69 57.08
N GLU A 56 15.23 -6.64 57.66
CA GLU A 56 15.43 -5.35 56.96
C GLU A 56 16.20 -5.54 55.65
N GLY A 57 17.29 -6.31 55.67
CA GLY A 57 18.05 -6.64 54.46
C GLY A 57 17.23 -7.39 53.40
N LYS A 58 16.26 -8.22 53.80
CA LYS A 58 15.37 -8.91 52.86
C LYS A 58 14.34 -7.97 52.23
N ILE A 59 13.84 -7.00 52.99
CA ILE A 59 12.95 -5.95 52.46
C ILE A 59 13.72 -5.11 51.43
N ASP A 60 14.93 -4.66 51.77
CA ASP A 60 15.75 -3.85 50.86
C ASP A 60 16.10 -4.60 49.57
N GLU A 61 16.41 -5.90 49.65
CA GLU A 61 16.67 -6.75 48.49
C GLU A 61 15.45 -6.84 47.57
N LEU A 62 14.27 -7.15 48.12
CA LEU A 62 13.02 -7.27 47.36
C LEU A 62 12.58 -5.94 46.74
N CYS A 63 12.70 -4.84 47.50
CA CYS A 63 12.39 -3.49 47.02
C CYS A 63 13.36 -3.06 45.91
N THR A 64 14.66 -3.32 46.05
CA THR A 64 15.67 -2.98 45.03
C THR A 64 15.44 -3.77 43.75
N ALA A 65 15.16 -5.07 43.85
CA ALA A 65 14.86 -5.90 42.69
C ALA A 65 13.59 -5.41 41.95
N ALA A 66 12.51 -5.11 42.68
CA ALA A 66 11.27 -4.58 42.10
C ALA A 66 11.46 -3.19 41.47
N ALA A 67 12.23 -2.30 42.12
CA ALA A 67 12.56 -0.97 41.59
C ALA A 67 13.38 -1.06 40.30
N ALA A 68 14.38 -1.95 40.25
CA ALA A 68 15.19 -2.17 39.06
C ALA A 68 14.34 -2.70 37.88
N GLN A 69 13.45 -3.66 38.13
CA GLN A 69 12.52 -4.17 37.10
C GLN A 69 11.59 -3.07 36.58
N THR A 70 11.03 -2.25 37.48
CA THR A 70 10.17 -1.12 37.12
C THR A 70 10.92 -0.11 36.24
N SER A 71 12.14 0.27 36.63
CA SER A 71 12.98 1.18 35.86
C SER A 71 13.30 0.64 34.46
N VAL A 72 13.61 -0.65 34.34
CA VAL A 72 13.82 -1.30 33.03
C VAL A 72 12.55 -1.28 32.19
N ALA A 73 11.38 -1.56 32.77
CA ALA A 73 10.10 -1.53 32.07
C ALA A 73 9.75 -0.13 31.54
N GLU A 74 9.93 0.90 32.38
CA GLU A 74 9.72 2.31 32.00
C GLU A 74 10.69 2.76 30.91
N TYR A 75 11.97 2.39 31.03
CA TYR A 75 12.97 2.70 30.01
C TYR A 75 12.64 2.03 28.68
N ARG A 76 12.25 0.76 28.69
CA ARG A 76 11.85 0.01 27.49
C ARG A 76 10.64 0.64 26.81
N SER A 77 9.63 1.05 27.56
CA SER A 77 8.46 1.78 27.03
C SER A 77 8.86 3.11 26.38
N THR A 78 9.75 3.86 27.05
CA THR A 78 10.30 5.11 26.51
C THR A 78 11.10 4.88 25.22
N LEU A 79 11.91 3.84 25.20
CA LEU A 79 12.72 3.46 24.04
C LEU A 79 11.84 3.03 22.87
N ALA A 80 10.82 2.21 23.12
CA ALA A 80 9.85 1.80 22.11
C ALA A 80 9.23 3.01 21.41
N ARG A 81 8.69 3.96 22.18
CA ARG A 81 8.09 5.19 21.65
C ARG A 81 9.07 6.03 20.81
N LYS A 82 10.34 6.14 21.23
CA LYS A 82 11.37 6.89 20.49
C LYS A 82 11.80 6.16 19.22
N SER A 83 11.87 4.83 19.27
CA SER A 83 12.33 3.99 18.18
C SER A 83 11.28 3.72 17.10
N GLU A 84 9.98 3.92 17.37
CA GLU A 84 8.91 3.58 16.42
C GLU A 84 9.14 4.19 15.04
N ARG A 85 9.53 5.47 15.00
CA ARG A 85 9.82 6.18 13.74
C ARG A 85 11.04 5.60 13.02
N LEU A 86 12.03 5.07 13.74
CA LEU A 86 13.21 4.45 13.15
C LEU A 86 12.89 3.08 12.55
N PHE A 87 12.10 2.26 13.25
CA PHE A 87 11.60 1.00 12.71
C PHE A 87 10.73 1.22 11.47
N LEU A 88 9.81 2.19 11.52
CA LEU A 88 8.95 2.51 10.39
C LEU A 88 9.74 3.08 9.21
N LYS A 89 10.73 3.95 9.46
CA LYS A 89 11.63 4.44 8.41
C LYS A 89 12.39 3.29 7.77
N ARG A 90 13.01 2.41 8.56
CA ARG A 90 13.77 1.28 8.00
C ARG A 90 12.86 0.29 7.24
N PHE A 91 11.60 0.16 7.65
CA PHE A 91 10.60 -0.62 6.92
C PHE A 91 10.31 0.00 5.55
N HIS A 92 10.09 1.31 5.48
CA HIS A 92 9.90 2.03 4.21
C HIS A 92 11.15 2.01 3.33
N ASP A 93 12.34 2.19 3.90
CA ASP A 93 13.61 2.08 3.19
C ASP A 93 13.75 0.68 2.57
N ALA A 94 13.45 -0.39 3.33
CA ALA A 94 13.50 -1.76 2.83
C ALA A 94 12.53 -2.01 1.66
N LEU A 95 11.31 -1.46 1.73
CA LEU A 95 10.35 -1.51 0.61
C LEU A 95 10.92 -0.84 -0.64
N THR A 96 11.55 0.32 -0.47
CA THR A 96 12.16 1.11 -1.54
C THR A 96 13.40 0.43 -2.13
N GLU A 97 14.17 -0.28 -1.29
CA GLU A 97 15.38 -1.04 -1.65
C GLU A 97 15.08 -2.34 -2.43
N GLY A 98 13.80 -2.70 -2.63
CA GLY A 98 13.38 -3.81 -3.50
C GLY A 98 12.38 -4.77 -2.85
N GLU A 99 12.16 -4.70 -1.54
CA GLU A 99 11.21 -5.61 -0.88
C GLU A 99 9.75 -5.36 -1.30
N GLY A 100 9.44 -4.16 -1.80
CA GLY A 100 8.16 -3.85 -2.42
C GLY A 100 7.91 -4.68 -3.69
N ASP A 101 8.91 -4.80 -4.58
CA ASP A 101 8.81 -5.62 -5.79
C ASP A 101 8.73 -7.11 -5.45
N VAL A 102 9.46 -7.59 -4.43
CA VAL A 102 9.35 -8.97 -3.94
C VAL A 102 7.91 -9.30 -3.51
N ILE A 103 7.24 -8.38 -2.81
CA ILE A 103 5.82 -8.53 -2.45
C ILE A 103 4.94 -8.58 -3.70
N LEU A 104 5.12 -7.65 -4.65
CA LEU A 104 4.32 -7.60 -5.87
C LEU A 104 4.49 -8.88 -6.71
N ASP A 105 5.71 -9.38 -6.83
CA ASP A 105 6.00 -10.61 -7.56
C ASP A 105 5.41 -11.85 -6.89
N GLY A 106 5.38 -11.89 -5.55
CA GLY A 106 4.67 -12.93 -4.81
C GLY A 106 3.14 -12.90 -5.04
N LEU A 107 2.56 -11.72 -5.23
CA LEU A 107 1.13 -11.53 -5.50
C LEU A 107 0.74 -11.80 -6.96
N ARG A 108 1.68 -11.62 -7.89
CA ARG A 108 1.47 -11.70 -9.35
C ARG A 108 0.78 -12.99 -9.82
N PRO A 109 1.20 -14.21 -9.40
CA PRO A 109 0.50 -15.44 -9.81
C PRO A 109 -0.97 -15.48 -9.38
N LEU A 110 -1.32 -14.88 -8.23
CA LEU A 110 -2.69 -14.82 -7.73
C LEU A 110 -3.53 -13.83 -8.53
N PHE A 111 -2.94 -12.69 -8.88
CA PHE A 111 -3.59 -11.66 -9.66
C PHE A 111 -3.84 -12.13 -11.10
N ASP A 112 -2.79 -12.61 -11.77
CA ASP A 112 -2.85 -13.07 -13.15
C ASP A 112 -3.80 -14.27 -13.28
N GLY A 113 -3.74 -15.21 -12.34
CA GLY A 113 -4.66 -16.35 -12.30
C GLY A 113 -6.13 -15.95 -12.10
N ALA A 114 -6.41 -14.90 -11.33
CA ALA A 114 -7.77 -14.36 -11.18
C ALA A 114 -8.21 -13.58 -12.44
N ALA A 115 -7.31 -12.79 -13.03
CA ALA A 115 -7.55 -12.04 -14.26
C ALA A 115 -7.85 -12.97 -15.45
N ASP A 116 -7.09 -14.04 -15.61
CA ASP A 116 -7.29 -15.03 -16.67
C ASP A 116 -8.63 -15.75 -16.53
N LYS A 117 -8.99 -16.15 -15.30
CA LYS A 117 -10.28 -16.79 -15.03
C LYS A 117 -11.44 -15.81 -15.22
N LEU A 118 -11.26 -14.53 -14.85
CA LEU A 118 -12.25 -13.49 -15.09
C LEU A 118 -12.48 -13.34 -16.60
N ARG A 119 -11.42 -13.24 -17.40
CA ARG A 119 -11.51 -13.17 -18.86
C ARG A 119 -12.26 -14.39 -19.43
N GLN A 120 -11.89 -15.60 -19.00
CA GLN A 120 -12.57 -16.83 -19.43
C GLN A 120 -14.04 -16.89 -19.03
N ALA A 121 -14.40 -16.34 -17.86
CA ALA A 121 -15.79 -16.25 -17.43
C ALA A 121 -16.57 -15.27 -18.32
N LEU A 122 -15.98 -14.10 -18.63
CA LEU A 122 -16.58 -13.07 -19.48
C LEU A 122 -16.70 -13.47 -20.96
N ASP A 123 -15.88 -14.41 -21.44
CA ASP A 123 -16.03 -15.02 -22.77
C ASP A 123 -17.32 -15.87 -22.89
N VAL A 124 -17.98 -16.17 -21.76
CA VAL A 124 -19.14 -17.07 -21.70
C VAL A 124 -20.37 -16.38 -21.14
N VAL A 125 -20.22 -15.55 -20.11
CA VAL A 125 -21.36 -14.94 -19.40
C VAL A 125 -21.66 -13.53 -19.92
N ASP A 126 -22.92 -13.29 -20.29
CA ASP A 126 -23.41 -11.95 -20.55
C ASP A 126 -23.71 -11.23 -19.22
N THR A 127 -22.82 -10.35 -18.79
CA THR A 127 -22.99 -9.57 -17.55
C THR A 127 -24.07 -8.50 -17.64
N SER A 128 -24.61 -8.22 -18.84
CA SER A 128 -25.71 -7.28 -19.05
C SER A 128 -27.10 -7.92 -18.88
N ALA A 129 -27.18 -9.26 -18.90
CA ALA A 129 -28.42 -9.99 -18.67
C ALA A 129 -28.95 -9.78 -17.24
N THR A 130 -30.28 -9.73 -17.12
CA THR A 130 -30.94 -9.66 -15.79
C THR A 130 -30.79 -10.97 -15.04
N ASP A 131 -30.97 -10.94 -13.72
CA ASP A 131 -30.91 -12.16 -12.90
C ASP A 131 -31.98 -13.16 -13.32
N GLU A 132 -33.17 -12.71 -13.71
CA GLU A 132 -34.23 -13.58 -14.23
C GLU A 132 -33.84 -14.27 -15.55
N ALA A 133 -33.19 -13.54 -16.46
CA ALA A 133 -32.69 -14.10 -17.71
C ALA A 133 -31.60 -15.15 -17.46
N LEU A 134 -30.68 -14.88 -16.53
CA LEU A 134 -29.67 -15.85 -16.15
C LEU A 134 -30.28 -17.12 -15.53
N VAL A 135 -31.27 -17.00 -14.66
CA VAL A 135 -31.92 -18.17 -14.03
C VAL A 135 -32.75 -18.99 -15.02
N THR A 136 -33.41 -18.34 -15.98
CA THR A 136 -34.41 -18.99 -16.82
C THR A 136 -33.82 -19.59 -18.09
N SER A 137 -32.79 -18.96 -18.66
CA SER A 137 -32.28 -19.33 -19.99
C SER A 137 -30.78 -19.63 -20.06
N ALA A 138 -30.00 -19.38 -19.00
CA ALA A 138 -28.57 -19.63 -19.06
C ALA A 138 -28.24 -21.13 -19.00
N SER A 139 -27.24 -21.52 -19.78
CA SER A 139 -26.63 -22.84 -19.70
C SER A 139 -25.95 -23.06 -18.35
N THR A 140 -25.73 -24.33 -17.98
CA THR A 140 -24.97 -24.67 -16.77
C THR A 140 -23.57 -24.04 -16.76
N LYS A 141 -22.95 -23.90 -17.94
CA LYS A 141 -21.63 -23.29 -18.09
C LYS A 141 -21.67 -21.80 -17.75
N GLU A 142 -22.66 -21.07 -18.26
CA GLU A 142 -22.88 -19.65 -17.97
C GLU A 142 -23.20 -19.41 -16.49
N LEU A 143 -24.08 -20.23 -15.89
CA LEU A 143 -24.40 -20.13 -14.47
C LEU A 143 -23.18 -20.33 -13.57
N ASN A 144 -22.33 -21.30 -13.91
CA ASN A 144 -21.09 -21.55 -13.17
C ASN A 144 -20.09 -20.39 -13.33
N ALA A 145 -19.95 -19.85 -14.55
CA ALA A 145 -19.12 -18.69 -14.81
C ALA A 145 -19.61 -17.47 -13.99
N TRP A 146 -20.91 -17.16 -14.04
CA TRP A 146 -21.54 -16.10 -13.26
C TRP A 146 -21.25 -16.23 -11.76
N ARG A 147 -21.47 -17.43 -11.20
CA ARG A 147 -21.24 -17.72 -9.77
C ARG A 147 -19.78 -17.59 -9.34
N SER A 148 -18.84 -17.71 -10.27
CA SER A 148 -17.40 -17.56 -9.97
C SER A 148 -16.94 -16.10 -9.93
N LEU A 149 -17.67 -15.17 -10.57
CA LEU A 149 -17.26 -13.78 -10.69
C LEU A 149 -17.01 -13.09 -9.33
N PRO A 150 -17.89 -13.22 -8.30
CA PRO A 150 -17.65 -12.56 -7.01
C PRO A 150 -16.29 -12.88 -6.38
N ASP A 151 -15.90 -14.15 -6.39
CA ASP A 151 -14.64 -14.61 -5.78
C ASP A 151 -13.43 -14.11 -6.58
N LEU A 152 -13.51 -14.11 -7.92
CA LEU A 152 -12.46 -13.60 -8.79
C LEU A 152 -12.25 -12.10 -8.59
N LEU A 153 -13.35 -11.34 -8.55
CA LEU A 153 -13.33 -9.89 -8.32
C LEU A 153 -12.83 -9.56 -6.90
N HIS A 154 -13.20 -10.36 -5.90
CA HIS A 154 -12.69 -10.22 -4.55
C HIS A 154 -11.17 -10.40 -4.51
N ARG A 155 -10.65 -11.45 -5.17
CA ARG A 155 -9.21 -11.72 -5.26
C ARG A 155 -8.44 -10.55 -5.90
N LEU A 156 -8.96 -10.02 -7.02
CA LEU A 156 -8.37 -8.86 -7.70
C LEU A 156 -8.36 -7.62 -6.79
N ASN A 157 -9.46 -7.36 -6.08
CA ASN A 157 -9.53 -6.25 -5.13
C ASN A 157 -8.55 -6.38 -3.96
N GLN A 158 -8.39 -7.59 -3.40
CA GLN A 158 -7.45 -7.82 -2.29
C GLN A 158 -6.01 -7.52 -2.71
N VAL A 159 -5.58 -8.07 -3.85
CA VAL A 159 -4.22 -7.81 -4.37
C VAL A 159 -4.07 -6.35 -4.76
N ALA A 160 -5.05 -5.75 -5.42
CA ALA A 160 -5.01 -4.35 -5.82
C ALA A 160 -4.96 -3.39 -4.63
N ALA A 161 -5.59 -3.71 -3.51
CA ALA A 161 -5.48 -2.93 -2.28
C ALA A 161 -4.05 -2.93 -1.72
N ILE A 162 -3.36 -4.08 -1.76
CA ILE A 162 -1.96 -4.17 -1.36
C ILE A 162 -1.08 -3.39 -2.33
N ALA A 163 -1.23 -3.60 -3.64
CA ALA A 163 -0.45 -2.89 -4.65
C ALA A 163 -0.68 -1.37 -4.59
N ALA A 164 -1.91 -0.92 -4.39
CA ALA A 164 -2.25 0.50 -4.23
C ALA A 164 -1.60 1.13 -3.00
N SER A 165 -1.25 0.34 -1.96
CA SER A 165 -0.49 0.85 -0.81
C SER A 165 0.93 1.32 -1.18
N PHE A 166 1.44 0.94 -2.36
CA PHE A 166 2.71 1.42 -2.92
C PHE A 166 2.53 2.55 -3.95
N GLY A 167 1.29 2.88 -4.29
CA GLY A 167 0.93 3.89 -5.28
C GLY A 167 1.26 5.32 -4.87
N ILE A 168 0.90 6.24 -5.76
CA ILE A 168 1.26 7.66 -5.71
C ILE A 168 0.54 8.39 -4.56
N ASN A 169 -0.74 8.05 -4.35
CA ASN A 169 -1.60 8.70 -3.36
C ASN A 169 -1.74 7.85 -2.09
N SER A 170 -0.91 6.82 -1.93
CA SER A 170 -0.88 6.01 -0.72
C SER A 170 -0.50 6.87 0.47
N GLY A 171 -1.38 6.93 1.47
CA GLY A 171 -1.07 7.54 2.76
C GLY A 171 -0.16 6.67 3.63
N THR A 172 0.19 5.46 3.17
CA THR A 172 0.82 4.43 4.00
C THR A 172 2.28 4.21 3.64
N PHE A 173 2.55 3.74 2.42
CA PHE A 173 3.89 3.41 1.92
C PHE A 173 4.08 3.83 0.46
N PRO A 174 3.94 5.12 0.11
CA PRO A 174 4.12 5.54 -1.28
C PRO A 174 5.56 5.20 -1.73
N LEU A 175 5.66 4.40 -2.80
CA LEU A 175 6.93 4.00 -3.44
C LEU A 175 7.09 4.61 -4.84
N ILE A 176 6.07 5.34 -5.29
CA ILE A 176 6.00 6.06 -6.55
C ILE A 176 5.83 7.54 -6.24
N ASP A 177 6.70 8.37 -6.79
CA ASP A 177 6.64 9.82 -6.61
C ASP A 177 5.40 10.41 -7.28
N ASN A 178 4.79 11.41 -6.64
CA ASN A 178 3.69 12.17 -7.22
C ASN A 178 4.21 13.36 -8.05
N PRO A 179 4.06 13.35 -9.39
CA PRO A 179 4.49 14.48 -10.22
C PRO A 179 3.78 15.78 -9.86
N ARG A 180 2.55 15.70 -9.32
CA ARG A 180 1.74 16.86 -8.89
C ARG A 180 2.30 17.55 -7.65
N ASP A 181 3.16 16.90 -6.87
CA ASP A 181 3.86 17.53 -5.75
C ASP A 181 5.11 18.29 -6.19
N ARG A 182 5.65 17.95 -7.37
CA ARG A 182 6.83 18.60 -7.95
C ARG A 182 6.46 19.76 -8.88
N ASP A 183 5.28 19.72 -9.50
CA ASP A 183 4.83 20.74 -10.44
C ASP A 183 3.40 21.23 -10.12
N ILE A 184 3.28 22.52 -9.78
CA ILE A 184 2.01 23.17 -9.40
C ILE A 184 1.03 23.28 -10.58
N THR A 185 1.55 23.34 -11.82
CA THR A 185 0.74 23.39 -13.04
C THR A 185 0.00 22.07 -13.21
N LEU A 186 0.66 20.93 -12.97
CA LEU A 186 -0.02 19.64 -12.91
C LEU A 186 -1.03 19.58 -11.75
N LYS A 187 -0.66 20.05 -10.56
CA LYS A 187 -1.53 19.98 -9.37
C LYS A 187 -2.90 20.63 -9.58
N GLY A 188 -2.92 21.83 -10.17
CA GLY A 188 -4.12 22.64 -10.36
C GLY A 188 -4.97 22.27 -11.57
N ASN A 189 -4.39 21.61 -12.58
CA ASN A 189 -5.06 21.42 -13.88
C ASN A 189 -5.26 19.95 -14.27
N THR A 190 -4.83 18.99 -13.43
CA THR A 190 -5.02 17.56 -13.68
C THR A 190 -5.81 16.88 -12.57
N ARG A 191 -6.56 15.84 -12.95
CA ARG A 191 -7.26 14.97 -12.00
C ARG A 191 -6.24 14.09 -11.25
N PRO A 192 -6.41 13.84 -9.95
CA PRO A 192 -5.61 12.83 -9.25
C PRO A 192 -5.75 11.46 -9.93
N LEU A 193 -4.63 10.78 -10.13
CA LEU A 193 -4.60 9.40 -10.60
C LEU A 193 -5.14 8.45 -9.51
N ASP A 194 -5.77 7.34 -9.90
CA ASP A 194 -6.16 6.27 -8.97
C ASP A 194 -5.02 5.24 -8.89
N ASP A 195 -4.57 4.92 -7.68
CA ASP A 195 -3.43 4.01 -7.47
C ASP A 195 -3.70 2.59 -8.04
N ARG A 196 -4.96 2.15 -8.12
CA ARG A 196 -5.31 0.88 -8.76
C ARG A 196 -5.17 0.95 -10.28
N ALA A 197 -5.46 2.11 -10.89
CA ALA A 197 -5.23 2.31 -12.32
C ALA A 197 -3.73 2.35 -12.66
N VAL A 198 -2.93 2.94 -11.76
CA VAL A 198 -1.47 3.00 -11.87
C VAL A 198 -0.88 1.60 -11.76
N MET A 199 -1.25 0.86 -10.72
CA MET A 199 -0.60 -0.40 -10.33
C MET A 199 -1.20 -1.65 -10.98
N CYS A 200 -2.49 -1.64 -11.33
CA CYS A 200 -3.24 -2.88 -11.59
C CYS A 200 -4.03 -2.90 -12.92
N ALA A 201 -3.85 -1.92 -13.81
CA ALA A 201 -4.57 -1.86 -15.09
C ALA A 201 -3.63 -1.63 -16.27
N ALA A 202 -3.85 -2.37 -17.37
CA ALA A 202 -3.08 -2.19 -18.60
C ALA A 202 -3.58 -1.01 -19.47
N ASN A 203 -4.83 -0.58 -19.28
CA ASN A 203 -5.44 0.53 -20.01
C ASN A 203 -4.61 1.82 -19.89
N ASP A 204 -4.93 2.77 -20.77
CA ASP A 204 -4.57 4.16 -20.56
C ASP A 204 -4.91 4.61 -19.11
N ILE A 205 -3.99 5.35 -18.51
CA ILE A 205 -4.03 5.66 -17.08
C ILE A 205 -5.15 6.65 -16.74
N HIS A 206 -5.52 7.55 -17.66
CA HIS A 206 -6.66 8.44 -17.49
C HIS A 206 -7.97 7.67 -17.55
N ALA A 207 -8.13 6.80 -18.55
CA ALA A 207 -9.29 5.94 -18.68
C ALA A 207 -9.45 5.02 -17.47
N GLY A 208 -8.36 4.35 -17.04
CA GLY A 208 -8.35 3.50 -15.85
C GLY A 208 -8.73 4.28 -14.59
N THR A 209 -8.14 5.46 -14.38
CA THR A 209 -8.46 6.33 -13.24
C THR A 209 -9.95 6.70 -13.22
N ALA A 210 -10.52 7.05 -14.36
CA ALA A 210 -11.94 7.39 -14.45
C ALA A 210 -12.85 6.20 -14.11
N ILE A 211 -12.46 4.98 -14.52
CA ILE A 211 -13.21 3.75 -14.21
C ILE A 211 -13.18 3.47 -12.71
N PHE A 212 -12.00 3.47 -12.10
CA PHE A 212 -11.84 3.13 -10.68
C PHE A 212 -12.39 4.19 -9.72
N ALA A 213 -12.46 5.45 -10.15
CA ALA A 213 -13.02 6.52 -9.35
C ALA A 213 -14.55 6.47 -9.23
N ASN A 214 -15.24 5.67 -10.04
CA ASN A 214 -16.67 5.48 -9.88
C ASN A 214 -16.95 4.55 -8.68
N PRO A 215 -17.74 4.99 -7.69
CA PRO A 215 -18.15 4.12 -6.60
C PRO A 215 -18.91 2.91 -7.16
N HIS A 216 -18.61 1.72 -6.66
CA HIS A 216 -19.38 0.51 -6.94
C HIS A 216 -19.77 -0.14 -5.61
N PRO A 217 -21.01 -0.63 -5.47
CA PRO A 217 -21.42 -1.35 -4.27
C PRO A 217 -20.57 -2.60 -4.04
N VAL A 218 -20.19 -2.84 -2.78
CA VAL A 218 -19.47 -4.05 -2.41
C VAL A 218 -20.35 -5.27 -2.70
N GLY A 219 -19.81 -6.25 -3.43
CA GLY A 219 -20.52 -7.47 -3.79
C GLY A 219 -21.35 -7.38 -5.07
N ASP A 220 -21.48 -6.19 -5.68
CA ASP A 220 -22.10 -6.06 -6.99
C ASP A 220 -21.08 -6.34 -8.11
N VAL A 221 -21.27 -7.48 -8.77
CA VAL A 221 -20.44 -7.93 -9.89
C VAL A 221 -20.55 -6.98 -11.08
N ARG A 222 -21.77 -6.52 -11.41
CA ARG A 222 -22.04 -5.82 -12.69
C ARG A 222 -21.43 -4.43 -12.75
N THR A 223 -21.33 -3.78 -11.60
CA THR A 223 -20.75 -2.44 -11.50
C THR A 223 -19.25 -2.46 -11.23
N SER A 224 -18.64 -3.65 -11.11
CA SER A 224 -17.22 -3.77 -10.79
C SER A 224 -16.34 -3.10 -11.86
N PRO A 225 -15.32 -2.30 -11.46
CA PRO A 225 -14.40 -1.66 -12.40
C PRO A 225 -13.58 -2.69 -13.20
N TRP A 226 -13.33 -3.86 -12.63
CA TRP A 226 -12.57 -4.95 -13.26
C TRP A 226 -13.24 -5.53 -14.52
N LEU A 227 -14.54 -5.27 -14.73
CA LEU A 227 -15.23 -5.64 -15.97
C LEU A 227 -14.92 -4.66 -17.12
N ARG A 228 -14.35 -3.50 -16.82
CA ARG A 228 -14.13 -2.40 -17.77
C ARG A 228 -12.65 -2.08 -17.99
N VAL A 229 -11.77 -2.69 -17.21
CA VAL A 229 -10.32 -2.60 -17.38
C VAL A 229 -9.74 -3.96 -17.75
N THR A 230 -8.58 -3.93 -18.40
CA THR A 230 -7.74 -5.12 -18.56
C THR A 230 -6.85 -5.21 -17.32
N PRO A 231 -7.05 -6.19 -16.42
CA PRO A 231 -6.23 -6.32 -15.23
C PRO A 231 -4.78 -6.64 -15.62
N LYS A 232 -3.83 -5.89 -15.06
CA LYS A 232 -2.39 -6.20 -15.12
C LYS A 232 -1.72 -5.64 -13.88
N LEU A 233 -1.09 -6.50 -13.08
CA LEU A 233 -0.24 -6.05 -11.97
C LEU A 233 1.10 -5.57 -12.54
N HIS A 234 1.44 -4.30 -12.39
CA HIS A 234 2.71 -3.74 -12.83
C HIS A 234 3.79 -3.90 -11.76
N THR A 235 5.05 -3.99 -12.16
CA THR A 235 6.18 -3.77 -11.23
C THR A 235 6.22 -2.31 -10.76
N LEU A 236 7.00 -2.01 -9.72
CA LEU A 236 7.16 -0.61 -9.29
C LEU A 236 7.75 0.26 -10.41
N ASP A 237 8.70 -0.28 -11.19
CA ASP A 237 9.31 0.46 -12.30
C ASP A 237 8.36 0.67 -13.47
N GLU A 238 7.58 -0.33 -13.86
CA GLU A 238 6.53 -0.16 -14.87
C GLU A 238 5.51 0.90 -14.42
N ALA A 239 5.11 0.88 -13.16
CA ALA A 239 4.18 1.84 -12.60
C ALA A 239 4.77 3.27 -12.54
N ARG A 240 6.05 3.42 -12.14
CA ARG A 240 6.77 4.70 -12.20
C ARG A 240 6.83 5.25 -13.61
N GLU A 241 7.14 4.40 -14.59
CA GLU A 241 7.20 4.81 -15.99
C GLU A 241 5.84 5.24 -16.52
N ARG A 242 4.76 4.53 -16.17
CA ARG A 242 3.39 4.93 -16.51
C ARG A 242 3.05 6.32 -15.98
N VAL A 243 3.45 6.61 -14.74
CA VAL A 243 3.21 7.91 -14.09
C VAL A 243 4.07 9.01 -14.70
N ARG A 244 5.32 8.71 -15.04
CA ARG A 244 6.23 9.63 -15.73
C ARG A 244 5.70 9.99 -17.12
N ALA A 245 5.32 8.99 -17.92
CA ALA A 245 4.76 9.19 -19.26
C ALA A 245 3.49 10.04 -19.22
N TRP A 246 2.60 9.76 -18.25
CA TRP A 246 1.43 10.58 -17.97
C TRP A 246 1.80 12.04 -17.65
N ALA A 247 2.76 12.24 -16.75
CA ALA A 247 3.18 13.58 -16.34
C ALA A 247 3.80 14.35 -17.50
N GLU A 248 4.58 13.68 -18.34
CA GLU A 248 5.15 14.26 -19.56
C GLU A 248 4.06 14.73 -20.52
N GLU A 249 3.10 13.88 -20.83
CA GLU A 249 1.97 14.21 -21.74
C GLU A 249 1.10 15.32 -21.16
N ALA A 250 0.70 15.20 -19.89
CA ALA A 250 -0.14 16.19 -19.22
C ALA A 250 0.55 17.56 -19.14
N TRP A 251 1.85 17.58 -18.84
CA TRP A 251 2.62 18.82 -18.81
C TRP A 251 2.71 19.43 -20.21
N ALA A 252 2.99 18.64 -21.24
CA ALA A 252 3.07 19.11 -22.62
C ALA A 252 1.74 19.70 -23.10
N GLY A 253 0.62 19.05 -22.78
CA GLY A 253 -0.71 19.56 -23.08
C GLY A 253 -1.02 20.90 -22.40
N LEU A 254 -0.60 21.07 -21.14
CA LEU A 254 -0.79 22.31 -20.39
C LEU A 254 0.13 23.44 -20.86
N ASP A 255 1.37 23.13 -21.22
CA ASP A 255 2.31 24.13 -21.74
C ASP A 255 1.87 24.63 -23.12
N ALA A 256 1.35 23.74 -23.98
CA ALA A 256 0.86 24.09 -25.33
C ALA A 256 -0.30 25.10 -25.34
N VAL A 257 -1.14 25.10 -24.30
CA VAL A 257 -2.27 26.04 -24.17
C VAL A 257 -1.94 27.26 -23.31
N ARG A 258 -0.72 27.35 -22.76
CA ARG A 258 -0.30 28.48 -21.95
C ARG A 258 -0.07 29.70 -22.82
N SER A 259 -0.44 30.88 -22.31
CA SER A 259 0.00 32.15 -22.90
C SER A 259 1.53 32.21 -22.94
N LYS A 260 2.07 32.56 -24.12
CA LYS A 260 3.50 32.78 -24.32
C LYS A 260 3.97 33.91 -23.43
N THR A 261 5.03 33.63 -22.67
CA THR A 261 5.74 34.61 -21.85
C THR A 261 7.04 34.96 -22.57
N TYR A 262 7.48 36.20 -22.44
CA TYR A 262 8.69 36.65 -23.08
C TYR A 262 9.57 37.37 -22.07
N SER A 263 10.88 37.14 -22.16
CA SER A 263 11.90 37.87 -21.42
C SER A 263 12.80 38.64 -22.37
N THR A 264 13.38 39.74 -21.87
CA THR A 264 14.33 40.54 -22.65
C THR A 264 15.74 40.03 -22.42
N ILE A 265 16.40 39.52 -23.46
CA ILE A 265 17.78 39.08 -23.45
C ILE A 265 18.55 39.94 -24.46
N ASN A 266 19.56 40.70 -23.99
CA ASN A 266 20.35 41.61 -24.84
C ASN A 266 19.52 42.65 -25.63
N GLY A 267 18.37 43.08 -25.11
CA GLY A 267 17.48 44.04 -25.77
C GLY A 267 16.52 43.43 -26.79
N GLU A 268 16.62 42.12 -27.04
CA GLU A 268 15.68 41.36 -27.87
C GLU A 268 14.67 40.63 -26.99
N LEU A 269 13.43 40.56 -27.49
CA LEU A 269 12.34 39.88 -26.81
C LEU A 269 12.39 38.39 -27.21
N VAL A 270 12.77 37.52 -26.27
CA VAL A 270 12.91 36.08 -26.47
C VAL A 270 11.75 35.37 -25.77
N GLU A 271 11.13 34.41 -26.45
CA GLU A 271 10.06 33.59 -25.85
C GLU A 271 10.62 32.67 -24.77
N ASP A 272 10.04 32.72 -23.58
CA ASP A 272 10.41 31.87 -22.45
C ASP A 272 9.91 30.44 -22.69
N THR A 273 10.75 29.65 -23.34
CA THR A 273 10.52 28.23 -23.57
C THR A 273 10.87 27.45 -22.30
N ARG A 274 9.88 26.76 -21.72
CA ARG A 274 10.11 25.86 -20.59
C ARG A 274 10.45 24.48 -21.10
N VAL A 275 11.37 23.82 -20.41
CA VAL A 275 11.69 22.42 -20.67
C VAL A 275 10.77 21.55 -19.83
N ASN A 276 10.16 20.52 -20.45
CA ASN A 276 9.33 19.56 -19.74
C ASN A 276 10.19 18.81 -18.71
N PRO A 277 9.90 18.92 -17.40
CA PRO A 277 10.73 18.32 -16.35
C PRO A 277 10.61 16.79 -16.26
N PHE A 278 9.64 16.19 -16.96
CA PHE A 278 9.36 14.75 -16.93
C PHE A 278 9.86 14.01 -18.18
N ARG A 279 10.37 14.75 -19.16
CA ARG A 279 10.93 14.18 -20.39
C ARG A 279 12.19 13.38 -20.07
N ILE A 280 12.31 12.17 -20.62
CA ILE A 280 13.55 11.41 -20.57
C ILE A 280 14.56 12.14 -21.45
N ASN A 281 15.64 12.63 -20.86
CA ASN A 281 16.77 13.13 -21.63
C ASN A 281 17.44 11.92 -22.29
N GLU A 282 17.39 11.81 -23.62
CA GLU A 282 18.24 10.85 -24.33
C GLU A 282 19.71 11.15 -23.96
N PRO A 283 20.53 10.14 -23.62
CA PRO A 283 21.95 10.37 -23.41
C PRO A 283 22.56 10.88 -24.73
N VAL A 284 23.15 12.07 -24.67
CA VAL A 284 24.00 12.65 -25.73
C VAL A 284 25.31 11.88 -25.81
#